data_AF-A0A8H7MA89-F1
#
_entry.id   AF-A0A8H7MA89-F1
#
_cell.length_a   1.000
_cell.length_b   1.000
_cell.length_c   1.000
_cell.angle_alpha   90.00
_cell.angle_beta   90.00
_cell.angle_gamma   90.00
#
_symmetry.space_group_name_H-M   'P 1'
#
loop_
_entity.id
_entity.type
_entity.pdbx_description
1 polymer ?
#
loop_
_entity_poly.entity_id
_entity_poly.type
_entity_poly.pdbx_seq_one_letter_code
_entity_poly.pdbx_strand_id
1 'polypeptide(L)'
;MSDAESRQNLRNHTGPALVLDARVSCQAPDLDKLTLSAPFYGNISGTVTNSTSSPRLQPIIPTSFLCVFAGPGQRSICQIGVNVAYLYIGSLDSHFQRQNKTYGTAFLIIDPSGNYNSQANISTSALTSTNANTSTRGSWTDVSHPSANSTLSLSLCFAPWDAARLSVNMHSSQNRTEPSPHWTAPSDTESVGSFNMDPVLHQLGLHSEPNDSSFWQSTFEGRGVLALDRPASLAPPAHSLPPFQRPFVQADMSSAGGGSSGISVPLAGNRSTLLSGHTLDAVLNNFTYTPDDLLAADPAVASLFNAAFRTTNASAARALSAVITALSATAYYGQMPAFDFVPERGVEQVYFRTVQMPVRASGFAALVWLLAAHTVLVSIIMMIFRNKATGSLLSEAWQCIAQLQGVVTDVCMRYDGSGRAGVVANMKDKELKRVFERQGRNKIRVRIVGSGDDEGRLMWEVKDVSE
;
A
#
# COMPACT_ATOMS: atom_id res chain seq x y z
N MET A 1 -4.10 13.50 17.22
CA MET A 1 -2.99 13.20 16.29
C MET A 1 -2.70 14.45 15.49
N SER A 2 -1.81 15.31 15.99
CA SER A 2 -1.66 16.70 15.52
C SER A 2 -0.66 16.88 14.39
N ASP A 3 0.34 16.01 14.28
CA ASP A 3 1.45 16.14 13.32
C ASP A 3 1.55 14.91 12.38
N ALA A 4 2.20 15.11 11.23
CA ALA A 4 2.34 14.07 10.20
C ALA A 4 3.15 12.85 10.67
N GLU A 5 4.18 13.06 11.49
CA GLU A 5 5.04 11.98 11.99
C GLU A 5 4.25 11.01 12.88
N SER A 6 3.41 11.53 13.78
CA SER A 6 2.52 10.72 14.61
C SER A 6 1.57 9.87 13.76
N ARG A 7 1.02 10.42 12.66
CA ARG A 7 0.10 9.69 11.77
C ARG A 7 0.78 8.57 11.00
N GLN A 8 2.00 8.82 10.53
CA GLN A 8 2.83 7.86 9.80
C GLN A 8 3.30 6.71 10.69
N ASN A 9 3.60 7.00 11.95
CA ASN A 9 4.06 6.02 12.93
C ASN A 9 2.93 5.33 13.70
N LEU A 10 1.66 5.70 13.52
CA LEU A 10 0.57 5.05 14.23
C LEU A 10 0.45 3.58 13.81
N ARG A 11 0.63 2.68 14.77
CA ARG A 11 0.52 1.23 14.57
C ARG A 11 -0.89 0.72 14.85
N ASN A 12 -1.46 1.13 15.97
CA ASN A 12 -2.80 0.72 16.39
C ASN A 12 -3.53 1.91 17.00
N HIS A 13 -4.82 2.02 16.67
CA HIS A 13 -5.74 2.97 17.28
C HIS A 13 -7.05 2.25 17.62
N THR A 14 -7.41 2.26 18.89
CA THR A 14 -8.66 1.70 19.39
C THR A 14 -9.41 2.78 20.15
N GLY A 15 -10.67 3.05 19.79
CA GLY A 15 -11.50 4.04 20.45
C GLY A 15 -12.32 4.90 19.46
N PRO A 16 -12.88 6.01 19.94
CA PRO A 16 -13.66 6.93 19.11
C PRO A 16 -12.81 7.60 18.01
N ALA A 17 -13.28 7.50 16.77
CA ALA A 17 -12.74 8.21 15.62
C ALA A 17 -13.86 8.77 14.73
N LEU A 18 -13.56 9.82 13.97
CA LEU A 18 -14.46 10.32 12.93
C LEU A 18 -14.40 9.38 11.72
N VAL A 19 -15.56 8.89 11.29
CA VAL A 19 -15.69 8.02 10.12
C VAL A 19 -16.54 8.74 9.08
N LEU A 20 -16.04 8.80 7.85
CA LEU A 20 -16.67 9.43 6.70
C LEU A 20 -17.40 8.39 5.84
N ASP A 21 -18.64 8.69 5.46
CA ASP A 21 -19.38 7.97 4.42
C ASP A 21 -19.19 8.70 3.08
N ALA A 22 -18.13 8.34 2.36
CA ALA A 22 -17.78 8.90 1.05
C ALA A 22 -18.30 8.06 -0.13
N ARG A 23 -19.29 7.18 0.11
CA ARG A 23 -19.85 6.33 -0.95
C ARG A 23 -20.52 7.19 -2.01
N VAL A 24 -20.41 6.78 -3.26
CA VAL A 24 -21.11 7.41 -4.38
C VAL A 24 -21.78 6.34 -5.20
N SER A 25 -23.03 6.58 -5.58
CA SER A 25 -23.74 5.79 -6.57
C SER A 25 -24.15 6.69 -7.72
N CYS A 26 -23.82 6.30 -8.96
CA CYS A 26 -24.19 7.06 -10.15
C CYS A 26 -25.04 6.20 -11.08
N GLN A 27 -25.94 6.85 -11.81
CA GLN A 27 -26.81 6.23 -12.79
C GLN A 27 -27.10 7.20 -13.93
N ALA A 28 -27.59 6.67 -15.05
CA ALA A 28 -28.03 7.49 -16.16
C ALA A 28 -29.19 8.40 -15.69
N PRO A 29 -29.11 9.72 -15.84
CA PRO A 29 -30.23 10.59 -15.50
C PRO A 29 -31.41 10.36 -16.46
N ASP A 30 -32.61 10.46 -15.93
CA ASP A 30 -33.80 10.70 -16.74
C ASP A 30 -34.00 12.23 -16.85
N LEU A 31 -34.07 12.73 -18.08
CA LEU A 31 -33.97 14.15 -18.42
C LEU A 31 -35.22 14.59 -19.17
N ASP A 32 -35.83 15.68 -18.71
CA ASP A 32 -36.97 16.32 -19.38
C ASP A 32 -36.69 17.82 -19.61
N LYS A 33 -37.30 18.40 -20.65
CA LYS A 33 -37.18 19.82 -21.02
C LYS A 33 -35.74 20.33 -21.14
N LEU A 34 -34.85 19.46 -21.63
CA LEU A 34 -33.44 19.76 -21.82
C LEU A 34 -33.24 20.95 -22.77
N THR A 35 -32.39 21.89 -22.39
CA THR A 35 -31.98 23.03 -23.21
C THR A 35 -30.47 23.20 -23.11
N LEU A 36 -29.79 23.32 -24.26
CA LEU A 36 -28.35 23.60 -24.34
C LEU A 36 -28.15 24.95 -25.02
N SER A 37 -27.37 25.85 -24.42
CA SER A 37 -27.13 27.18 -25.00
C SER A 37 -26.06 27.20 -26.08
N ALA A 38 -25.16 26.22 -26.10
CA ALA A 38 -24.05 26.11 -27.04
C ALA A 38 -23.53 24.65 -27.11
N PRO A 39 -22.77 24.26 -28.16
CA PRO A 39 -22.15 22.93 -28.24
C PRO A 39 -21.00 22.72 -27.24
N PHE A 40 -20.28 23.78 -26.89
CA PHE A 40 -19.23 23.82 -25.86
C PHE A 40 -19.26 25.18 -25.17
N TYR A 41 -18.68 25.26 -23.96
CA TYR A 41 -18.59 26.50 -23.17
C TYR A 41 -19.95 27.20 -23.06
N GLY A 42 -20.92 26.46 -22.51
CA GLY A 42 -22.31 26.88 -22.43
C GLY A 42 -23.02 26.37 -21.19
N ASN A 43 -24.31 26.63 -21.15
CA ASN A 43 -25.21 26.18 -20.10
C ASN A 43 -26.07 25.04 -20.62
N ILE A 44 -26.32 24.08 -19.74
CA ILE A 44 -27.34 23.05 -19.87
C ILE A 44 -28.37 23.25 -18.77
N SER A 45 -29.64 23.21 -19.14
CA SER A 45 -30.75 23.28 -18.21
C SER A 45 -31.81 22.27 -18.54
N GLY A 46 -32.65 21.93 -17.58
CA GLY A 46 -33.72 20.97 -17.75
C GLY A 46 -34.24 20.50 -16.41
N THR A 47 -35.01 19.43 -16.43
CA THR A 47 -35.45 18.70 -15.23
C THR A 47 -34.74 17.36 -15.20
N VAL A 48 -34.23 16.97 -14.04
CA VAL A 48 -33.55 15.69 -13.82
C VAL A 48 -34.24 14.88 -12.75
N THR A 49 -34.31 13.56 -12.96
CA THR A 49 -34.75 12.59 -11.96
C THR A 49 -33.93 11.29 -12.06
N ASN A 50 -34.10 10.39 -11.10
CA ASN A 50 -33.51 9.06 -11.18
C ASN A 50 -34.21 8.18 -12.22
N SER A 51 -33.42 7.49 -13.04
CA SER A 51 -33.92 6.44 -13.93
C SER A 51 -34.16 5.11 -13.23
N THR A 52 -33.38 4.81 -12.17
CA THR A 52 -33.47 3.55 -11.43
C THR A 52 -33.48 3.79 -9.93
N SER A 53 -34.06 2.82 -9.20
CA SER A 53 -33.96 2.75 -7.75
C SER A 53 -32.68 1.99 -7.38
N SER A 54 -31.89 2.52 -6.46
CA SER A 54 -30.74 1.82 -5.90
C SER A 54 -30.90 1.63 -4.38
N PRO A 55 -30.22 0.63 -3.78
CA PRO A 55 -30.34 0.42 -2.34
C PRO A 55 -29.97 1.70 -1.59
N ARG A 56 -30.86 2.12 -0.69
CA ARG A 56 -30.67 3.31 0.16
C ARG A 56 -30.71 4.64 -0.59
N LEU A 57 -31.11 4.64 -1.86
CA LEU A 57 -31.49 5.86 -2.54
C LEU A 57 -32.80 6.35 -1.97
N GLN A 58 -32.82 7.59 -1.55
CA GLN A 58 -34.03 8.23 -1.06
C GLN A 58 -34.96 8.55 -2.24
N PRO A 59 -36.28 8.71 -1.98
CA PRO A 59 -37.20 9.19 -2.99
C PRO A 59 -36.72 10.53 -3.56
N ILE A 60 -36.63 10.61 -4.88
CA ILE A 60 -36.17 11.80 -5.59
C ILE A 60 -37.36 12.52 -6.20
N ILE A 61 -37.35 13.85 -6.10
CA ILE A 61 -38.32 14.71 -6.74
C ILE A 61 -37.69 15.23 -8.04
N PRO A 62 -38.39 15.17 -9.19
CA PRO A 62 -37.92 15.78 -10.43
C PRO A 62 -37.55 17.25 -10.18
N THR A 63 -36.30 17.59 -10.44
CA THR A 63 -35.75 18.90 -10.07
C THR A 63 -35.18 19.63 -11.27
N SER A 64 -35.52 20.91 -11.39
CA SER A 64 -34.91 21.78 -12.40
C SER A 64 -33.46 22.07 -12.05
N PHE A 65 -32.58 22.03 -13.05
CA PHE A 65 -31.18 22.40 -12.89
C PHE A 65 -30.75 23.41 -13.95
N LEU A 66 -29.75 24.20 -13.62
CA LEU A 66 -28.98 25.03 -14.54
C LEU A 66 -27.49 24.81 -14.22
N CYS A 67 -26.77 24.23 -15.17
CA CYS A 67 -25.37 23.89 -15.01
C CYS A 67 -24.55 24.45 -16.17
N VAL A 68 -23.29 24.73 -15.91
CA VAL A 68 -22.32 25.23 -16.89
C VAL A 68 -21.36 24.10 -17.22
N PHE A 69 -21.01 23.96 -18.49
CA PHE A 69 -20.03 22.98 -18.96
C PHE A 69 -19.02 23.62 -19.92
N ALA A 70 -17.86 22.99 -20.04
CA ALA A 70 -16.72 23.53 -20.76
C ALA A 70 -16.45 22.79 -22.08
N GLY A 71 -15.22 22.85 -22.59
CA GLY A 71 -14.83 22.27 -23.87
C GLY A 71 -14.66 20.74 -23.85
N PRO A 72 -14.33 20.13 -25.01
CA PRO A 72 -14.05 18.70 -25.11
C PRO A 72 -12.98 18.25 -24.09
N GLY A 73 -13.26 17.17 -23.36
CA GLY A 73 -12.36 16.61 -22.35
C GLY A 73 -12.30 17.41 -21.04
N GLN A 74 -12.99 18.56 -20.94
CA GLN A 74 -13.07 19.37 -19.73
C GLN A 74 -14.36 19.05 -18.97
N ARG A 75 -14.23 18.15 -18.00
CA ARG A 75 -15.36 17.69 -17.18
C ARG A 75 -15.82 18.75 -16.20
N SER A 76 -17.08 18.64 -15.78
CA SER A 76 -17.60 19.48 -14.71
C SER A 76 -18.50 18.70 -13.76
N ILE A 77 -18.55 19.17 -12.52
CA ILE A 77 -19.46 18.70 -11.48
C ILE A 77 -20.46 19.81 -11.25
N CYS A 78 -21.74 19.52 -11.44
CA CYS A 78 -22.81 20.43 -11.09
C CYS A 78 -23.55 19.92 -9.86
N GLN A 79 -23.63 20.73 -8.82
CA GLN A 79 -24.40 20.42 -7.64
C GLN A 79 -25.87 20.71 -7.89
N ILE A 80 -26.68 19.65 -7.84
CA ILE A 80 -28.11 19.77 -8.03
C ILE A 80 -28.70 20.07 -6.65
N GLY A 81 -29.42 21.16 -6.56
CA GLY A 81 -30.04 21.64 -5.34
C GLY A 81 -31.17 22.58 -5.69
N VAL A 82 -31.98 22.91 -4.70
CA VAL A 82 -33.04 23.90 -4.81
C VAL A 82 -32.73 25.01 -3.83
N ASN A 83 -32.88 26.26 -4.27
CA ASN A 83 -32.61 27.44 -3.43
C ASN A 83 -33.65 27.66 -2.31
N VAL A 84 -34.48 26.65 -2.04
CA VAL A 84 -35.52 26.65 -1.01
C VAL A 84 -35.16 25.64 0.06
N ALA A 85 -34.98 26.11 1.28
CA ALA A 85 -34.34 25.38 2.39
C ALA A 85 -35.02 24.07 2.85
N TYR A 86 -36.15 23.70 2.24
CA TYR A 86 -36.97 22.54 2.63
C TYR A 86 -37.23 21.54 1.51
N LEU A 87 -36.87 21.86 0.27
CA LEU A 87 -36.98 20.88 -0.82
C LEU A 87 -35.64 20.17 -0.92
N TYR A 88 -35.70 18.86 -0.83
CA TYR A 88 -34.56 17.98 -0.85
C TYR A 88 -34.73 17.07 -2.05
N ILE A 89 -33.74 17.10 -2.95
CA ILE A 89 -33.82 16.40 -4.23
C ILE A 89 -33.71 14.89 -4.04
N GLY A 90 -33.14 14.44 -2.91
CA GLY A 90 -32.78 13.05 -2.69
C GLY A 90 -31.26 12.90 -2.58
N SER A 91 -30.81 11.96 -1.76
CA SER A 91 -29.44 11.45 -1.76
C SER A 91 -29.44 9.97 -1.35
N LEU A 92 -28.26 9.42 -1.09
CA LEU A 92 -28.11 8.13 -0.43
C LEU A 92 -28.29 8.30 1.08
N ASP A 93 -28.99 7.38 1.72
CA ASP A 93 -28.97 7.27 3.17
C ASP A 93 -27.56 6.89 3.64
N SER A 94 -27.07 7.70 4.59
CA SER A 94 -25.82 7.44 5.31
C SER A 94 -25.90 6.13 6.10
N HIS A 95 -24.84 5.33 6.13
CA HIS A 95 -24.78 4.11 6.98
C HIS A 95 -24.94 4.38 8.48
N PHE A 96 -24.88 5.63 8.89
CA PHE A 96 -25.03 6.05 10.27
C PHE A 96 -26.53 6.15 10.64
N GLN A 97 -27.20 4.99 10.73
CA GLN A 97 -28.65 4.76 10.83
C GLN A 97 -29.42 5.50 11.96
N ARG A 98 -28.76 6.19 12.89
CA ARG A 98 -29.43 7.01 13.93
C ARG A 98 -29.61 8.48 13.54
N GLN A 99 -29.05 8.92 12.42
CA GLN A 99 -29.28 10.27 11.93
C GLN A 99 -30.60 10.29 11.15
N ASN A 100 -31.68 10.78 11.76
CA ASN A 100 -32.98 11.00 11.08
C ASN A 100 -32.93 12.12 10.01
N LYS A 101 -31.77 12.73 9.79
CA LYS A 101 -31.54 13.75 8.77
C LYS A 101 -30.41 13.30 7.85
N THR A 102 -30.62 13.46 6.56
CA THR A 102 -29.59 13.26 5.55
C THR A 102 -29.08 14.60 5.06
N TYR A 103 -27.76 14.73 5.00
CA TYR A 103 -27.06 15.93 4.52
C TYR A 103 -26.46 15.76 3.12
N GLY A 104 -26.70 14.60 2.50
CA GLY A 104 -26.19 14.29 1.18
C GLY A 104 -26.83 15.14 0.08
N THR A 105 -26.24 15.08 -1.11
CA THR A 105 -26.77 15.76 -2.30
C THR A 105 -26.64 14.92 -3.56
N ALA A 106 -27.32 15.37 -4.60
CA ALA A 106 -27.14 14.91 -5.96
C ALA A 106 -26.16 15.80 -6.72
N PHE A 107 -25.36 15.18 -7.58
CA PHE A 107 -24.40 15.82 -8.46
C PHE A 107 -24.65 15.35 -9.90
N LEU A 108 -24.68 16.28 -10.84
CA LEU A 108 -24.65 15.98 -12.27
C LEU A 108 -23.20 16.07 -12.74
N ILE A 109 -22.64 14.95 -13.16
CA ILE A 109 -21.33 14.89 -13.78
C ILE A 109 -21.50 15.07 -15.28
N ILE A 110 -20.74 15.99 -15.86
CA ILE A 110 -20.84 16.35 -17.26
C ILE A 110 -19.47 16.10 -17.92
N ASP A 111 -19.44 15.25 -18.94
CA ASP A 111 -18.25 14.94 -19.75
C ASP A 111 -18.51 15.31 -21.22
N PRO A 112 -18.07 16.50 -21.66
CA PRO A 112 -18.18 16.92 -23.05
C PRO A 112 -17.15 16.21 -23.93
N SER A 113 -17.58 15.70 -25.09
CA SER A 113 -16.73 15.09 -26.10
C SER A 113 -17.08 15.61 -27.50
N GLY A 114 -16.11 15.62 -28.42
CA GLY A 114 -16.32 16.06 -29.80
C GLY A 114 -15.20 16.97 -30.33
N ASN A 115 -15.43 17.54 -31.51
CA ASN A 115 -14.43 18.38 -32.18
C ASN A 115 -14.70 19.88 -31.95
N TYR A 116 -13.81 20.55 -31.24
CA TYR A 116 -13.87 21.98 -30.92
C TYR A 116 -13.94 22.87 -32.18
N ASN A 117 -13.28 22.47 -33.27
CA ASN A 117 -13.20 23.27 -34.51
C ASN A 117 -14.56 23.47 -35.22
N SER A 118 -15.61 22.78 -34.76
CA SER A 118 -16.97 22.96 -35.27
C SER A 118 -17.67 24.25 -34.79
N GLN A 119 -17.12 24.96 -33.79
CA GLN A 119 -17.73 26.19 -33.25
C GLN A 119 -17.63 27.44 -34.15
N ALA A 120 -16.72 27.47 -35.15
CA ALA A 120 -16.49 28.69 -35.93
C ALA A 120 -17.70 29.15 -36.77
N ASN A 121 -18.71 28.30 -37.00
CA ASN A 121 -19.87 28.59 -37.86
C ASN A 121 -21.23 28.28 -37.22
N ILE A 122 -21.29 27.93 -35.93
CA ILE A 122 -22.57 27.65 -35.27
C ILE A 122 -23.06 28.95 -34.65
N SER A 123 -24.04 29.58 -35.30
CA SER A 123 -24.84 30.64 -34.68
C SER A 123 -25.35 30.13 -33.33
N THR A 124 -25.11 30.90 -32.27
CA THR A 124 -25.56 30.68 -30.89
C THR A 124 -27.08 30.50 -30.85
N SER A 125 -27.54 29.31 -31.20
CA SER A 125 -28.93 28.92 -31.28
C SER A 125 -29.12 27.83 -30.25
N ALA A 126 -29.75 28.20 -29.13
CA ALA A 126 -30.02 27.28 -28.05
C ALA A 126 -30.80 26.07 -28.59
N LEU A 127 -30.29 24.86 -28.38
CA LEU A 127 -31.04 23.65 -28.67
C LEU A 127 -32.07 23.42 -27.58
N THR A 128 -33.30 23.16 -27.96
CA THR A 128 -34.38 22.68 -27.09
C THR A 128 -34.56 21.17 -27.23
N SER A 129 -35.16 20.53 -26.22
CA SER A 129 -35.33 19.07 -26.07
C SER A 129 -35.95 18.36 -27.27
N THR A 130 -36.70 19.09 -28.11
CA THR A 130 -37.31 18.58 -29.34
C THR A 130 -36.30 18.18 -30.42
N ASN A 131 -35.05 18.66 -30.33
CA ASN A 131 -34.02 18.44 -31.36
C ASN A 131 -32.84 17.60 -30.85
N ALA A 132 -32.67 17.40 -29.53
CA ALA A 132 -31.52 16.68 -29.00
C ALA A 132 -31.76 15.16 -29.01
N ASN A 133 -30.84 14.39 -29.60
CA ASN A 133 -30.89 12.93 -29.56
C ASN A 133 -30.20 12.43 -28.29
N THR A 134 -30.96 11.76 -27.42
CA THR A 134 -30.47 11.16 -26.18
C THR A 134 -30.26 9.65 -26.34
N SER A 135 -29.14 9.11 -25.87
CA SER A 135 -28.91 7.67 -25.77
C SER A 135 -28.32 7.31 -24.40
N THR A 136 -28.69 6.16 -23.84
CA THR A 136 -28.21 5.72 -22.53
C THR A 136 -27.15 4.64 -22.65
N ARG A 137 -26.04 4.77 -21.92
CA ARG A 137 -24.92 3.83 -21.91
C ARG A 137 -24.41 3.63 -20.48
N GLY A 138 -24.82 2.54 -19.85
CA GLY A 138 -24.45 2.25 -18.46
C GLY A 138 -24.99 3.32 -17.50
N SER A 139 -24.10 3.98 -16.76
CA SER A 139 -24.45 5.10 -15.85
C SER A 139 -24.51 6.46 -16.54
N TRP A 140 -24.46 6.53 -17.87
CA TRP A 140 -24.39 7.77 -18.64
C TRP A 140 -25.60 7.93 -19.57
N THR A 141 -26.06 9.16 -19.71
CA THR A 141 -26.98 9.59 -20.77
C THR A 141 -26.22 10.54 -21.69
N ASP A 142 -25.98 10.11 -22.92
CA ASP A 142 -25.30 10.86 -23.96
C ASP A 142 -26.33 11.73 -24.70
N VAL A 143 -26.06 13.03 -24.78
CA VAL A 143 -26.88 14.03 -25.48
C VAL A 143 -26.09 14.55 -26.66
N SER A 144 -26.54 14.27 -27.87
CA SER A 144 -25.87 14.72 -29.09
C SER A 144 -26.49 16.01 -29.64
N HIS A 145 -25.62 16.94 -30.02
CA HIS A 145 -25.99 18.18 -30.67
C HIS A 145 -26.24 17.90 -32.17
N PRO A 146 -27.39 18.25 -32.77
CA PRO A 146 -27.69 17.87 -34.16
C PRO A 146 -26.79 18.55 -35.20
N SER A 147 -26.40 19.80 -34.94
CA SER A 147 -25.62 20.64 -35.85
C SER A 147 -24.13 20.70 -35.53
N ALA A 148 -23.69 20.04 -34.45
CA ALA A 148 -22.28 20.01 -34.04
C ALA A 148 -21.89 18.55 -33.81
N ASN A 149 -20.71 18.14 -34.25
CA ASN A 149 -20.18 16.81 -33.92
C ASN A 149 -19.67 16.81 -32.46
N SER A 150 -20.61 17.02 -31.52
CA SER A 150 -20.39 17.15 -30.08
C SER A 150 -21.44 16.35 -29.31
N THR A 151 -20.97 15.60 -28.32
CA THR A 151 -21.78 14.78 -27.43
C THR A 151 -21.49 15.18 -25.99
N LEU A 152 -22.55 15.46 -25.24
CA LEU A 152 -22.50 15.76 -23.83
C LEU A 152 -22.97 14.53 -23.04
N SER A 153 -22.05 13.87 -22.35
CA SER A 153 -22.37 12.71 -21.52
C SER A 153 -22.69 13.17 -20.10
N LEU A 154 -23.85 12.75 -19.57
CA LEU A 154 -24.36 13.15 -18.27
C LEU A 154 -24.51 11.93 -17.35
N SER A 155 -24.05 12.04 -16.10
CA SER A 155 -24.23 11.01 -15.07
C SER A 155 -24.74 11.62 -13.78
N LEU A 156 -25.83 11.08 -13.22
CA LEU A 156 -26.43 11.55 -11.99
C LEU A 156 -25.90 10.74 -10.82
N CYS A 157 -25.18 11.40 -9.91
CA CYS A 157 -24.48 10.80 -8.79
C CYS A 157 -25.06 11.26 -7.46
N PHE A 158 -25.20 10.34 -6.52
CA PHE A 158 -25.68 10.60 -5.17
C PHE A 158 -24.60 10.23 -4.17
N ALA A 159 -24.39 11.09 -3.18
CA ALA A 159 -23.45 10.85 -2.10
C ALA A 159 -24.07 11.25 -0.76
N PRO A 160 -24.02 10.38 0.26
CA PRO A 160 -24.46 10.76 1.60
C PRO A 160 -23.58 11.89 2.15
N TRP A 161 -22.28 11.88 1.80
CA TRP A 161 -21.25 12.83 2.24
C TRP A 161 -21.40 13.20 3.73
N ASP A 162 -21.56 12.14 4.53
CA ASP A 162 -21.90 12.24 5.94
C ASP A 162 -20.72 11.76 6.79
N ALA A 163 -20.65 12.21 8.05
CA ALA A 163 -19.63 11.75 8.98
C ALA A 163 -20.22 11.53 10.36
N ALA A 164 -19.71 10.51 11.05
CA ALA A 164 -20.11 10.18 12.41
C ALA A 164 -18.91 9.79 13.26
N ARG A 165 -19.00 10.04 14.57
CA ARG A 165 -18.02 9.55 15.54
C ARG A 165 -18.38 8.13 15.94
N LEU A 166 -17.54 7.17 15.57
CA LEU A 166 -17.72 5.74 15.84
C LEU A 166 -16.55 5.18 16.65
N SER A 167 -16.81 4.15 17.45
CA SER A 167 -15.74 3.37 18.06
C SER A 167 -15.14 2.44 17.02
N VAL A 168 -13.86 2.61 16.73
CA VAL A 168 -13.15 1.86 15.69
C VAL A 168 -11.94 1.13 16.29
N ASN A 169 -11.51 0.09 15.58
CA ASN A 169 -10.21 -0.53 15.79
C ASN A 169 -9.45 -0.50 14.46
N MET A 170 -8.31 0.18 14.45
CA MET A 170 -7.52 0.43 13.26
C MET A 170 -6.08 0.03 13.47
N HIS A 171 -5.54 -0.87 12.65
CA HIS A 171 -4.20 -1.41 12.87
C HIS A 171 -3.39 -1.54 11.58
N SER A 172 -2.06 -1.60 11.73
CA SER A 172 -1.13 -1.95 10.66
C SER A 172 0.12 -2.63 11.22
N SER A 173 0.77 -3.45 10.39
CA SER A 173 2.03 -4.12 10.70
C SER A 173 3.28 -3.33 10.25
N GLN A 174 3.10 -2.25 9.48
CA GLN A 174 4.19 -1.47 8.88
C GLN A 174 3.98 0.04 9.06
N ASN A 175 5.08 0.79 9.03
CA ASN A 175 5.03 2.25 8.90
C ASN A 175 4.40 2.63 7.56
N ARG A 176 3.71 3.76 7.53
CA ARG A 176 3.14 4.32 6.31
C ARG A 176 3.77 5.66 5.97
N THR A 177 3.71 5.99 4.69
CA THR A 177 4.07 7.31 4.19
C THR A 177 2.79 7.96 3.64
N GLU A 178 2.55 9.22 3.98
CA GLU A 178 1.44 9.97 3.37
C GLU A 178 1.77 10.24 1.90
N PRO A 179 0.86 9.97 0.95
CA PRO A 179 1.14 10.21 -0.46
C PRO A 179 1.19 11.71 -0.74
N SER A 180 2.18 12.12 -1.53
CA SER A 180 2.28 13.48 -2.05
C SER A 180 2.09 13.46 -3.56
N PRO A 181 1.18 14.29 -4.12
CA PRO A 181 1.11 14.46 -5.56
C PRO A 181 2.36 15.21 -6.07
N HIS A 182 2.84 14.84 -7.25
CA HIS A 182 3.99 15.48 -7.88
C HIS A 182 3.53 16.32 -9.07
N TRP A 183 4.04 17.55 -9.20
CA TRP A 183 3.71 18.42 -10.32
C TRP A 183 4.45 17.98 -11.59
N THR A 184 3.70 17.78 -12.67
CA THR A 184 4.23 17.55 -14.01
C THR A 184 4.07 18.85 -14.79
N ALA A 185 5.19 19.39 -15.28
CA ALA A 185 5.19 20.60 -16.07
C ALA A 185 4.41 20.42 -17.40
N PRO A 186 3.87 21.50 -17.98
CA PRO A 186 3.29 21.46 -19.33
C PRO A 186 4.27 20.87 -20.35
N SER A 187 3.74 20.24 -21.40
CA SER A 187 4.52 19.65 -22.49
C SER A 187 3.99 20.11 -23.85
N ASP A 188 4.70 19.79 -24.94
CA ASP A 188 4.26 20.13 -26.31
C ASP A 188 2.86 19.58 -26.65
N THR A 189 2.43 18.52 -25.95
CA THR A 189 1.13 17.87 -26.11
C THR A 189 0.08 18.28 -25.07
N GLU A 190 0.48 18.88 -23.95
CA GLU A 190 -0.41 19.32 -22.87
C GLU A 190 -0.11 20.77 -22.48
N SER A 191 -1.04 21.67 -22.83
CA SER A 191 -0.89 23.12 -22.62
C SER A 191 -0.93 23.56 -21.14
N VAL A 192 -1.25 22.66 -20.22
CA VAL A 192 -1.33 22.91 -18.77
C VAL A 192 -0.59 21.81 -18.03
N GLY A 193 0.17 22.17 -17.01
CA GLY A 193 0.75 21.18 -16.11
C GLY A 193 -0.34 20.51 -15.27
N SER A 194 -0.06 19.29 -14.82
CA SER A 194 -1.01 18.49 -14.05
C SER A 194 -0.30 17.82 -12.89
N PHE A 195 -1.05 17.46 -11.85
CA PHE A 195 -0.49 16.66 -10.77
C PHE A 195 -0.54 15.19 -11.13
N ASN A 196 0.58 14.49 -11.00
CA ASN A 196 0.60 13.03 -10.95
C ASN A 196 -0.06 12.59 -9.64
N MET A 197 -1.21 11.92 -9.75
CA MET A 197 -2.02 11.46 -8.64
C MET A 197 -1.87 9.96 -8.35
N ASP A 198 -0.98 9.24 -9.03
CA ASP A 198 -0.79 7.80 -8.86
C ASP A 198 -0.58 7.39 -7.39
N PRO A 199 0.27 8.08 -6.59
CA PRO A 199 0.45 7.73 -5.18
C PRO A 199 -0.85 7.87 -4.36
N VAL A 200 -1.67 8.87 -4.68
CA VAL A 200 -2.95 9.13 -4.01
C VAL A 200 -4.00 8.11 -4.44
N LEU A 201 -4.10 7.82 -5.74
CA LEU A 201 -5.02 6.82 -6.29
C LEU A 201 -4.71 5.42 -5.76
N HIS A 202 -3.42 5.09 -5.62
CA HIS A 202 -2.97 3.85 -5.01
C HIS A 202 -3.43 3.74 -3.55
N GLN A 203 -3.25 4.79 -2.74
CA GLN A 203 -3.73 4.81 -1.36
C GLN A 203 -5.26 4.66 -1.27
N LEU A 204 -6.01 5.31 -2.18
CA LEU A 204 -7.47 5.21 -2.26
C LEU A 204 -7.97 3.87 -2.81
N GLY A 205 -7.08 2.99 -3.30
CA GLY A 205 -7.46 1.72 -3.93
C GLY A 205 -8.17 1.89 -5.27
N LEU A 206 -7.80 2.93 -6.02
CA LEU A 206 -8.30 3.26 -7.37
C LEU A 206 -7.27 3.03 -8.46
N HIS A 207 -6.07 2.56 -8.10
CA HIS A 207 -5.03 2.19 -9.05
C HIS A 207 -5.36 0.84 -9.70
N SER A 208 -5.26 0.79 -11.03
CA SER A 208 -5.46 -0.42 -11.82
C SER A 208 -4.19 -0.68 -12.62
N GLU A 209 -3.38 -1.64 -12.21
CA GLU A 209 -2.25 -2.09 -13.04
C GLU A 209 -2.79 -2.92 -14.22
N PRO A 210 -2.44 -2.60 -15.48
CA PRO A 210 -3.07 -3.20 -16.66
C PRO A 210 -2.86 -4.70 -16.84
N ASN A 211 -1.88 -5.31 -16.16
CA ASN A 211 -1.44 -6.68 -16.44
C ASN A 211 -1.31 -7.58 -15.20
N ASP A 212 -1.71 -7.12 -14.02
CA ASP A 212 -1.59 -7.92 -12.81
C ASP A 212 -2.95 -8.09 -12.13
N SER A 213 -3.66 -9.15 -12.53
CA SER A 213 -4.90 -9.58 -11.89
C SER A 213 -4.69 -9.99 -10.42
N SER A 214 -3.44 -10.06 -9.93
CA SER A 214 -3.14 -10.28 -8.52
C SER A 214 -3.21 -8.99 -7.67
N PHE A 215 -3.25 -7.79 -8.27
CA PHE A 215 -3.18 -6.53 -7.53
C PHE A 215 -4.54 -5.95 -7.10
N TRP A 216 -5.66 -6.56 -7.48
CA TRP A 216 -6.96 -6.28 -6.83
C TRP A 216 -6.98 -6.67 -5.34
N GLN A 217 -5.88 -7.25 -4.85
CA GLN A 217 -5.55 -7.45 -3.44
C GLN A 217 -4.30 -6.64 -3.04
N SER A 218 -4.22 -5.35 -3.40
CA SER A 218 -3.36 -4.46 -2.60
C SER A 218 -3.90 -4.49 -1.17
N THR A 219 -3.21 -5.24 -0.33
CA THR A 219 -3.51 -5.34 1.10
C THR A 219 -3.55 -3.92 1.68
N PHE A 220 -4.23 -3.73 2.81
CA PHE A 220 -4.24 -2.42 3.46
C PHE A 220 -2.80 -1.91 3.70
N GLU A 221 -1.90 -2.85 4.00
CA GLU A 221 -0.46 -2.69 4.09
C GLU A 221 0.17 -2.21 2.78
N GLY A 222 -0.14 -2.85 1.66
CA GLY A 222 0.36 -2.47 0.33
C GLY A 222 -0.03 -1.04 -0.03
N ARG A 223 -1.25 -0.61 0.32
CA ARG A 223 -1.75 0.76 0.10
C ARG A 223 -1.21 1.80 1.09
N GLY A 224 -0.49 1.37 2.13
CA GLY A 224 -0.02 2.27 3.19
C GLY A 224 -1.15 2.86 4.03
N VAL A 225 -2.25 2.13 4.24
CA VAL A 225 -3.39 2.55 5.08
C VAL A 225 -3.56 1.63 6.30
N LEU A 226 -4.31 2.08 7.31
CA LEU A 226 -4.72 1.22 8.41
C LEU A 226 -5.83 0.27 7.95
N ALA A 227 -5.74 -0.99 8.35
CA ALA A 227 -6.86 -1.90 8.30
C ALA A 227 -7.88 -1.46 9.36
N LEU A 228 -9.11 -1.19 8.93
CA LEU A 228 -10.22 -0.85 9.82
C LEU A 228 -11.07 -2.09 10.04
N ASP A 229 -11.16 -2.55 11.29
CA ASP A 229 -12.08 -3.63 11.64
C ASP A 229 -13.52 -3.16 11.48
N ARG A 230 -14.38 -4.07 11.03
CA ARG A 230 -15.81 -3.79 10.91
C ARG A 230 -16.36 -3.41 12.29
N PRO A 231 -16.90 -2.19 12.48
CA PRO A 231 -17.47 -1.79 13.76
C PRO A 231 -18.65 -2.67 14.14
N ALA A 232 -18.81 -2.96 15.43
CA ALA A 232 -19.96 -3.72 15.96
C ALA A 232 -21.30 -3.05 15.62
N SER A 233 -21.31 -1.72 15.52
CA SER A 233 -22.44 -0.94 15.02
C SER A 233 -21.96 0.28 14.26
N LEU A 234 -22.63 0.59 13.15
CA LEU A 234 -22.46 1.85 12.42
C LEU A 234 -23.38 2.94 12.97
N ALA A 235 -24.20 2.64 13.99
CA ALA A 235 -25.01 3.62 14.66
C ALA A 235 -24.17 4.37 15.72
N PRO A 236 -23.95 5.69 15.57
CA PRO A 236 -23.20 6.45 16.56
C PRO A 236 -23.92 6.47 17.91
N PRO A 237 -23.19 6.46 19.04
CA PRO A 237 -23.77 6.68 20.37
C PRO A 237 -24.66 7.93 20.41
N ALA A 238 -25.74 7.91 21.20
CA ALA A 238 -26.70 9.02 21.23
C ALA A 238 -26.08 10.37 21.64
N HIS A 239 -25.02 10.34 22.45
CA HIS A 239 -24.28 11.51 22.93
C HIS A 239 -23.22 12.02 21.94
N SER A 240 -22.91 11.28 20.86
CA SER A 240 -21.93 11.66 19.84
C SER A 240 -22.55 12.21 18.55
N LEU A 241 -23.88 12.31 18.52
CA LEU A 241 -24.62 12.92 17.43
C LEU A 241 -24.50 14.45 17.54
N PRO A 242 -23.95 15.15 16.53
CA PRO A 242 -23.99 16.61 16.54
C PRO A 242 -25.47 17.07 16.48
N PRO A 243 -25.82 18.16 17.19
CA PRO A 243 -27.18 18.68 17.19
C PRO A 243 -27.50 19.27 15.81
N PHE A 244 -28.20 18.51 14.95
CA PHE A 244 -28.85 19.02 13.73
C PHE A 244 -27.97 19.86 12.78
N GLN A 245 -26.68 19.54 12.65
CA GLN A 245 -25.74 20.30 11.82
C GLN A 245 -25.09 19.39 10.78
N ARG A 246 -24.83 19.96 9.60
CA ARG A 246 -24.02 19.31 8.56
C ARG A 246 -22.64 18.95 9.13
N PRO A 247 -22.04 17.81 8.74
CA PRO A 247 -20.68 17.48 9.15
C PRO A 247 -19.71 18.62 8.81
N PHE A 248 -18.83 18.97 9.74
CA PHE A 248 -17.84 20.03 9.51
C PHE A 248 -16.85 19.69 8.39
N VAL A 249 -16.68 18.39 8.09
CA VAL A 249 -15.89 17.88 6.97
C VAL A 249 -16.61 17.97 5.61
N GLN A 250 -17.88 18.40 5.59
CA GLN A 250 -18.64 18.67 4.39
C GLN A 250 -18.51 20.15 4.01
N ALA A 251 -18.14 20.43 2.76
CA ALA A 251 -18.02 21.77 2.21
C ALA A 251 -18.94 21.92 0.98
N ASP A 252 -19.57 23.08 0.84
CA ASP A 252 -20.43 23.41 -0.30
C ASP A 252 -19.66 24.24 -1.35
N MET A 253 -20.01 24.06 -2.63
CA MET A 253 -19.62 24.92 -3.75
C MET A 253 -20.12 26.37 -3.59
N SER A 254 -21.04 26.66 -2.67
CA SER A 254 -21.46 28.03 -2.33
C SER A 254 -20.53 28.79 -1.39
N SER A 255 -19.41 28.19 -0.98
CA SER A 255 -18.57 28.69 0.12
C SER A 255 -19.24 28.64 1.51
N ALA A 256 -20.48 28.14 1.62
CA ALA A 256 -21.15 27.91 2.89
C ALA A 256 -20.60 26.64 3.59
N GLY A 257 -19.70 26.81 4.56
CA GLY A 257 -19.17 25.71 5.37
C GLY A 257 -20.19 25.15 6.38
N GLY A 258 -20.02 23.87 6.75
CA GLY A 258 -20.83 23.21 7.78
C GLY A 258 -20.70 23.80 9.20
N GLY A 259 -19.68 24.63 9.45
CA GLY A 259 -19.42 25.28 10.74
C GLY A 259 -20.19 26.59 11.01
N SER A 260 -20.95 27.09 10.03
CA SER A 260 -21.81 28.26 10.24
C SER A 260 -23.08 27.84 11.00
N SER A 261 -23.36 28.51 12.13
CA SER A 261 -24.43 28.14 13.05
C SER A 261 -25.77 27.96 12.33
N GLY A 262 -26.36 26.77 12.43
CA GLY A 262 -27.74 26.53 12.03
C GLY A 262 -28.01 26.23 10.55
N ILE A 263 -27.00 26.04 9.70
CA ILE A 263 -27.26 25.64 8.30
C ILE A 263 -27.52 24.12 8.23
N SER A 264 -28.74 23.72 8.59
CA SER A 264 -29.32 22.42 8.25
C SER A 264 -29.92 22.40 6.83
N VAL A 265 -29.45 23.30 5.97
CA VAL A 265 -29.97 23.52 4.61
C VAL A 265 -29.24 22.56 3.66
N PRO A 266 -29.94 21.92 2.70
CA PRO A 266 -29.29 21.18 1.62
C PRO A 266 -28.23 22.04 0.92
N LEU A 267 -27.25 21.39 0.29
CA LEU A 267 -26.19 22.07 -0.46
C LEU A 267 -26.80 22.95 -1.57
N ALA A 268 -26.25 24.15 -1.80
CA ALA A 268 -26.82 25.14 -2.69
C ALA A 268 -26.85 24.68 -4.16
N GLY A 269 -28.02 24.67 -4.79
CA GLY A 269 -28.14 24.16 -6.17
C GLY A 269 -27.55 25.06 -7.25
N ASN A 270 -27.49 24.51 -8.47
CA ASN A 270 -27.13 25.21 -9.70
C ASN A 270 -25.73 25.82 -9.70
N ARG A 271 -24.81 25.20 -8.96
CA ARG A 271 -23.39 25.57 -8.94
C ARG A 271 -22.61 24.57 -9.75
N SER A 272 -21.72 25.05 -10.62
CA SER A 272 -20.89 24.21 -11.48
C SER A 272 -19.42 24.44 -11.19
N THR A 273 -18.66 23.36 -11.01
CA THR A 273 -17.20 23.41 -10.88
C THR A 273 -16.57 22.71 -12.07
N LEU A 274 -15.71 23.44 -12.79
CA LEU A 274 -14.94 22.91 -13.90
C LEU A 274 -13.69 22.20 -13.41
N LEU A 275 -13.45 21.00 -13.92
CA LEU A 275 -12.32 20.13 -13.60
C LEU A 275 -11.28 20.20 -14.73
N SER A 276 -11.04 21.40 -15.24
CA SER A 276 -10.17 21.61 -16.41
C SER A 276 -8.69 21.81 -16.05
N GLY A 277 -8.38 22.12 -14.78
CA GLY A 277 -7.03 22.46 -14.32
C GLY A 277 -6.59 23.88 -14.66
N HIS A 278 -7.43 24.65 -15.35
CA HIS A 278 -7.19 26.06 -15.65
C HIS A 278 -7.73 26.97 -14.55
N THR A 279 -7.19 28.19 -14.45
CA THR A 279 -7.77 29.24 -13.61
C THR A 279 -9.15 29.66 -14.14
N LEU A 280 -10.00 30.19 -13.27
CA LEU A 280 -11.34 30.64 -13.66
C LEU A 280 -11.29 31.67 -14.80
N ASP A 281 -10.41 32.67 -14.70
CA ASP A 281 -10.25 33.71 -15.72
C ASP A 281 -9.88 33.14 -17.10
N ALA A 282 -8.98 32.16 -17.14
CA ALA A 282 -8.56 31.54 -18.39
C ALA A 282 -9.71 30.80 -19.07
N VAL A 283 -10.60 30.18 -18.28
CA VAL A 283 -11.76 29.45 -18.81
C VAL A 283 -12.88 30.40 -19.21
N LEU A 284 -13.12 31.47 -18.46
CA LEU A 284 -14.15 32.48 -18.75
C LEU A 284 -13.95 33.13 -20.12
N ASN A 285 -12.71 33.28 -20.59
CA ASN A 285 -12.40 33.82 -21.92
C ASN A 285 -12.95 32.97 -23.09
N ASN A 286 -13.30 31.70 -22.84
CA ASN A 286 -13.88 30.82 -23.86
C ASN A 286 -15.41 30.90 -23.92
N PHE A 287 -16.05 31.56 -22.96
CA PHE A 287 -17.49 31.78 -22.96
C PHE A 287 -17.84 33.08 -23.69
N THR A 288 -18.95 33.07 -24.42
CA THR A 288 -19.50 34.26 -25.09
C THR A 288 -20.32 35.16 -24.17
N TYR A 289 -20.54 34.72 -22.93
CA TYR A 289 -21.25 35.41 -21.86
C TYR A 289 -20.53 35.12 -20.53
N THR A 290 -20.88 35.87 -19.48
CA THR A 290 -20.37 35.59 -18.13
C THR A 290 -21.31 34.60 -17.43
N PRO A 291 -20.92 33.33 -17.24
CA PRO A 291 -21.74 32.36 -16.52
C PRO A 291 -21.83 32.72 -15.03
N ASP A 292 -23.04 32.67 -14.50
CA ASP A 292 -23.29 32.77 -13.05
C ASP A 292 -22.94 31.44 -12.37
N ASP A 293 -22.56 31.51 -11.08
CA ASP A 293 -22.34 30.34 -10.21
C ASP A 293 -21.38 29.26 -10.75
N LEU A 294 -20.36 29.70 -11.50
CA LEU A 294 -19.26 28.89 -12.01
C LEU A 294 -18.00 29.01 -11.14
N LEU A 295 -17.36 27.87 -10.85
CA LEU A 295 -16.06 27.77 -10.21
C LEU A 295 -15.07 26.99 -11.09
N ALA A 296 -13.78 27.28 -10.93
CA ALA A 296 -12.72 26.42 -11.40
C ALA A 296 -12.15 25.63 -10.22
N ALA A 297 -12.06 24.31 -10.35
CA ALA A 297 -11.43 23.48 -9.33
C ALA A 297 -9.94 23.81 -9.20
N ASP A 298 -9.42 23.66 -7.98
CA ASP A 298 -7.98 23.63 -7.76
C ASP A 298 -7.33 22.57 -8.70
N PRO A 299 -6.18 22.85 -9.34
CA PRO A 299 -5.56 21.93 -10.27
C PRO A 299 -5.26 20.54 -9.69
N ALA A 300 -4.99 20.42 -8.39
CA ALA A 300 -4.82 19.12 -7.74
C ALA A 300 -6.16 18.37 -7.66
N VAL A 301 -7.26 19.03 -7.31
CA VAL A 301 -8.60 18.41 -7.28
C VAL A 301 -9.06 17.99 -8.69
N ALA A 302 -8.84 18.85 -9.69
CA ALA A 302 -9.11 18.53 -11.09
C ALA A 302 -8.28 17.32 -11.56
N SER A 303 -6.98 17.29 -11.22
CA SER A 303 -6.10 16.17 -11.54
C SER A 303 -6.54 14.88 -10.85
N LEU A 304 -6.98 14.93 -9.58
CA LEU A 304 -7.49 13.76 -8.85
C LEU A 304 -8.70 13.17 -9.55
N PHE A 305 -9.69 14.01 -9.87
CA PHE A 305 -10.91 13.55 -10.52
C PHE A 305 -10.59 12.94 -11.88
N ASN A 306 -9.86 13.65 -12.74
CA ASN A 306 -9.56 13.19 -14.09
C ASN A 306 -8.69 11.92 -14.09
N ALA A 307 -7.71 11.82 -13.18
CA ALA A 307 -6.90 10.62 -13.04
C ALA A 307 -7.74 9.43 -12.56
N ALA A 308 -8.53 9.59 -11.48
CA ALA A 308 -9.43 8.54 -10.99
C ALA A 308 -10.46 8.13 -12.06
N PHE A 309 -10.98 9.08 -12.82
CA PHE A 309 -11.92 8.82 -13.90
C PHE A 309 -11.30 7.97 -15.00
N ARG A 310 -10.06 8.28 -15.40
CA ARG A 310 -9.31 7.51 -16.41
C ARG A 310 -8.95 6.10 -15.91
N THR A 311 -8.45 5.96 -14.69
CA THR A 311 -8.04 4.65 -14.14
C THR A 311 -9.22 3.72 -13.86
N THR A 312 -10.39 4.28 -13.53
CA THR A 312 -11.58 3.47 -13.19
C THR A 312 -12.54 3.26 -14.35
N ASN A 313 -12.04 3.22 -15.59
CA ASN A 313 -12.82 3.00 -16.80
C ASN A 313 -14.02 3.96 -16.93
N ALA A 314 -13.77 5.26 -16.74
CA ALA A 314 -14.79 6.32 -16.82
C ALA A 314 -15.92 6.19 -15.76
N SER A 315 -15.60 5.68 -14.57
CA SER A 315 -16.55 5.62 -13.45
C SER A 315 -16.63 6.97 -12.72
N ALA A 316 -17.70 7.73 -13.01
CA ALA A 316 -18.03 8.95 -12.28
C ALA A 316 -18.14 8.75 -10.76
N ALA A 317 -18.68 7.59 -10.33
CA ALA A 317 -18.86 7.28 -8.91
C ALA A 317 -17.51 7.17 -8.17
N ARG A 318 -16.55 6.45 -8.75
CA ARG A 318 -15.22 6.30 -8.16
C ARG A 318 -14.48 7.63 -8.13
N ALA A 319 -14.50 8.38 -9.23
CA ALA A 319 -13.86 9.70 -9.31
C ALA A 319 -14.43 10.70 -8.29
N LEU A 320 -15.77 10.77 -8.17
CA LEU A 320 -16.41 11.64 -7.20
C LEU A 320 -16.14 11.20 -5.75
N SER A 321 -16.12 9.89 -5.47
CA SER A 321 -15.78 9.37 -4.14
C SER A 321 -14.35 9.74 -3.71
N ALA A 322 -13.41 9.77 -4.67
CA ALA A 322 -12.03 10.19 -4.43
C ALA A 322 -11.97 11.68 -4.04
N VAL A 323 -12.67 12.53 -4.80
CA VAL A 323 -12.74 13.98 -4.52
C VAL A 323 -13.41 14.25 -3.18
N ILE A 324 -14.55 13.62 -2.87
CA ILE A 324 -15.22 13.76 -1.58
C ILE A 324 -14.28 13.37 -0.43
N THR A 325 -13.56 12.26 -0.57
CA THR A 325 -12.60 11.79 0.44
C THR A 325 -11.46 12.80 0.63
N ALA A 326 -10.85 13.28 -0.45
CA ALA A 326 -9.76 14.25 -0.39
C ALA A 326 -10.21 15.59 0.22
N LEU A 327 -11.33 16.14 -0.24
CA LEU A 327 -11.88 17.40 0.29
C LEU A 327 -12.25 17.27 1.77
N SER A 328 -12.85 16.15 2.17
CA SER A 328 -13.19 15.90 3.57
C SER A 328 -11.95 15.76 4.45
N ALA A 329 -10.88 15.14 3.93
CA ALA A 329 -9.58 15.07 4.63
C ALA A 329 -8.93 16.45 4.77
N THR A 330 -8.94 17.26 3.71
CA THR A 330 -8.46 18.66 3.76
C THR A 330 -9.26 19.48 4.77
N ALA A 331 -10.59 19.34 4.78
CA ALA A 331 -11.46 20.01 5.75
C ALA A 331 -11.19 19.54 7.18
N TYR A 332 -11.01 18.23 7.39
CA TYR A 332 -10.68 17.64 8.69
C TYR A 332 -9.39 18.24 9.26
N TYR A 333 -8.31 18.28 8.48
CA TYR A 333 -7.03 18.84 8.93
C TYR A 333 -7.04 20.37 9.04
N GLY A 334 -7.71 21.05 8.11
CA GLY A 334 -7.81 22.51 8.13
C GLY A 334 -8.61 23.04 9.32
N GLN A 335 -9.61 22.29 9.78
CA GLN A 335 -10.44 22.68 10.94
C GLN A 335 -9.97 22.05 12.25
N MET A 336 -9.00 21.13 12.22
CA MET A 336 -8.47 20.47 13.41
C MET A 336 -8.09 21.43 14.55
N PRO A 337 -7.46 22.61 14.30
CA PRO A 337 -7.12 23.56 15.35
C PRO A 337 -8.32 24.20 16.06
N ALA A 338 -9.51 24.17 15.46
CA ALA A 338 -10.73 24.72 16.05
C ALA A 338 -11.37 23.80 17.10
N PHE A 339 -10.88 22.57 17.25
CA PHE A 339 -11.41 21.60 18.21
C PHE A 339 -10.45 21.42 19.38
N ASP A 340 -10.97 21.55 20.61
CA ASP A 340 -10.21 21.25 21.81
C ASP A 340 -9.90 19.75 21.87
N PHE A 341 -8.61 19.42 21.99
CA PHE A 341 -8.17 18.05 22.26
C PHE A 341 -8.46 17.72 23.72
N VAL A 342 -9.68 17.24 23.99
CA VAL A 342 -10.01 16.60 25.26
C VAL A 342 -9.69 15.11 25.09
N PRO A 343 -8.66 14.56 25.75
CA PRO A 343 -8.39 13.13 25.68
C PRO A 343 -9.58 12.36 26.26
N GLU A 344 -10.40 11.82 25.36
CA GLU A 344 -11.54 10.99 25.73
C GLU A 344 -11.03 9.71 26.41
N ARG A 345 -11.71 9.33 27.50
CA ARG A 345 -11.42 8.04 28.16
C ARG A 345 -11.70 6.91 27.18
N GLY A 346 -10.75 5.98 27.05
CA GLY A 346 -10.91 4.79 26.19
C GLY A 346 -10.31 4.90 24.79
N VAL A 347 -9.50 5.93 24.51
CA VAL A 347 -8.63 5.96 23.32
C VAL A 347 -7.29 5.31 23.66
N GLU A 348 -6.94 4.23 22.96
CA GLU A 348 -5.64 3.58 23.01
C GLU A 348 -4.92 3.80 21.67
N GLN A 349 -3.67 4.26 21.74
CA GLN A 349 -2.83 4.50 20.56
C GLN A 349 -1.46 3.87 20.78
N VAL A 350 -1.05 3.03 19.84
CA VAL A 350 0.28 2.42 19.82
C VAL A 350 1.01 2.94 18.60
N TYR A 351 2.25 3.37 18.79
CA TYR A 351 3.10 3.91 17.73
C TYR A 351 4.30 2.99 17.47
N PHE A 352 4.74 2.95 16.22
CA PHE A 352 6.05 2.44 15.86
C PHE A 352 7.13 3.38 16.41
N ARG A 353 8.25 2.78 16.83
CA ARG A 353 9.41 3.52 17.33
C ARG A 353 10.59 3.19 16.44
N THR A 354 11.25 4.22 15.91
CA THR A 354 12.52 4.08 15.23
C THR A 354 13.58 3.68 16.26
N VAL A 355 14.23 2.54 16.02
CA VAL A 355 15.29 2.02 16.89
C VAL A 355 16.55 1.90 16.06
N GLN A 356 17.61 2.60 16.47
CA GLN A 356 18.90 2.57 15.76
C GLN A 356 19.76 1.35 16.12
N MET A 357 19.35 0.60 17.15
CA MET A 357 19.98 -0.64 17.55
C MET A 357 18.90 -1.66 17.98
N PRO A 358 19.13 -2.97 17.78
CA PRO A 358 18.17 -4.00 18.14
C PRO A 358 17.90 -3.97 19.64
N VAL A 359 16.64 -3.71 20.03
CA VAL A 359 16.23 -3.58 21.44
C VAL A 359 16.22 -4.94 22.16
N ARG A 360 16.03 -6.04 21.41
CA ARG A 360 15.98 -7.40 21.97
C ARG A 360 17.29 -8.12 21.71
N ALA A 361 18.09 -8.30 22.76
CA ALA A 361 19.33 -9.09 22.71
C ALA A 361 19.09 -10.61 22.79
N SER A 362 17.84 -11.09 22.77
CA SER A 362 17.53 -12.51 22.94
C SER A 362 18.15 -13.40 21.87
N GLY A 363 18.13 -12.97 20.60
CA GLY A 363 18.79 -13.68 19.51
C GLY A 363 20.32 -13.70 19.66
N PHE A 364 20.91 -12.57 20.05
CA PHE A 364 22.34 -12.47 20.32
C PHE A 364 22.77 -13.35 21.51
N ALA A 365 22.01 -13.31 22.61
CA ALA A 365 22.25 -14.13 23.79
C ALA A 365 22.17 -15.63 23.47
N ALA A 366 21.22 -16.06 22.63
CA ALA A 366 21.12 -17.44 22.18
C ALA A 366 22.36 -17.90 21.40
N LEU A 367 22.88 -17.05 20.50
CA LEU A 367 24.11 -17.32 19.75
C LEU A 367 25.34 -17.41 20.67
N VAL A 368 25.47 -16.48 21.61
CA VAL A 368 26.59 -16.47 22.58
C VAL A 368 26.55 -17.72 23.45
N TRP A 369 25.36 -18.14 23.91
CA TRP A 369 25.19 -19.37 24.67
C TRP A 369 25.57 -20.62 23.89
N LEU A 370 25.15 -20.72 22.62
CA LEU A 370 25.50 -21.84 21.75
C LEU A 370 27.02 -21.92 21.53
N LEU A 371 27.66 -20.76 21.29
CA LEU A 371 29.11 -20.68 21.10
C LEU A 371 29.88 -21.09 22.36
N ALA A 372 29.43 -20.62 23.53
CA ALA A 372 30.00 -20.98 24.83
C ALA A 372 29.85 -22.48 25.13
N ALA A 373 28.67 -23.05 24.88
CA ALA A 373 28.43 -24.47 25.07
C ALA A 373 29.33 -25.33 24.15
N HIS A 374 29.49 -24.92 22.89
CA HIS A 374 30.36 -25.61 21.94
C HIS A 374 31.82 -25.57 22.37
N THR A 375 32.32 -24.40 22.79
CA THR A 375 33.71 -24.27 23.27
C THR A 375 33.97 -25.08 24.52
N VAL A 376 33.02 -25.14 25.46
CA VAL A 376 33.11 -26.00 26.65
C VAL A 376 33.15 -27.48 26.25
N LEU A 377 32.27 -27.92 25.34
CA LEU A 377 32.27 -29.30 24.84
C LEU A 377 33.60 -29.68 24.17
N VAL A 378 34.11 -28.84 23.28
CA VAL A 378 35.41 -29.06 22.63
C VAL A 378 36.54 -29.12 23.66
N SER A 379 36.54 -28.25 24.66
CA SER A 379 37.52 -28.25 25.74
C SER A 379 37.46 -29.52 26.58
N ILE A 380 36.25 -30.01 26.89
CA ILE A 380 36.05 -31.28 27.61
C ILE A 380 36.59 -32.45 26.78
N ILE A 381 36.26 -32.51 25.48
CA ILE A 381 36.76 -33.56 24.58
C ILE A 381 38.29 -33.52 24.51
N MET A 382 38.90 -32.34 24.39
CA MET A 382 40.35 -32.18 24.43
C MET A 382 40.96 -32.65 25.75
N MET A 383 40.36 -32.33 26.91
CA MET A 383 40.85 -32.79 28.21
C MET A 383 40.73 -34.31 28.37
N ILE A 384 39.61 -34.90 27.95
CA ILE A 384 39.42 -36.35 27.98
C ILE A 384 40.44 -37.02 27.07
N PHE A 385 40.65 -36.50 25.85
CA PHE A 385 41.65 -37.00 24.93
C PHE A 385 43.05 -36.92 25.55
N ARG A 386 43.44 -35.79 26.13
CA ARG A 386 44.74 -35.62 26.80
C ARG A 386 44.95 -36.62 27.94
N ASN A 387 43.93 -36.84 28.77
CA ASN A 387 44.06 -37.65 29.98
C ASN A 387 43.88 -39.15 29.71
N LYS A 388 43.13 -39.54 28.66
CA LYS A 388 42.87 -40.95 28.33
C LYS A 388 43.64 -41.46 27.11
N ALA A 389 44.36 -40.61 26.37
CA ALA A 389 45.27 -41.06 25.32
C ALA A 389 46.55 -41.69 25.91
N THR A 390 46.40 -42.83 26.58
CA THR A 390 47.51 -43.67 27.04
C THR A 390 48.05 -44.49 25.88
N GLY A 391 48.75 -43.81 24.95
CA GLY A 391 49.40 -44.44 23.80
C GLY A 391 48.93 -43.88 22.47
N SER A 392 49.13 -42.59 22.24
CA SER A 392 49.22 -42.12 20.86
C SER A 392 50.43 -42.81 20.23
N LEU A 393 50.20 -43.75 19.31
CA LEU A 393 51.23 -44.51 18.58
C LEU A 393 52.21 -43.62 17.79
N LEU A 394 52.01 -42.30 17.80
CA LEU A 394 52.82 -41.32 17.08
C LEU A 394 54.28 -41.21 17.57
N SER A 395 54.63 -41.76 18.74
CA SER A 395 55.98 -41.63 19.33
C SER A 395 56.77 -42.94 19.46
N GLU A 396 56.25 -44.09 19.03
CA GLU A 396 56.94 -45.38 19.14
C GLU A 396 57.64 -45.68 17.80
N ALA A 397 58.98 -45.75 17.80
CA ALA A 397 59.77 -45.88 16.57
C ALA A 397 59.61 -47.26 15.93
N TRP A 398 59.36 -48.31 16.73
CA TRP A 398 59.13 -49.67 16.24
C TRP A 398 57.88 -49.79 15.37
N GLN A 399 56.85 -48.98 15.60
CA GLN A 399 55.61 -49.02 14.84
C GLN A 399 55.80 -48.53 13.40
N CYS A 400 56.68 -47.55 13.18
CA CYS A 400 57.12 -47.18 11.83
C CYS A 400 57.94 -48.29 11.16
N ILE A 401 58.77 -49.02 11.91
CA ILE A 401 59.58 -50.13 11.38
C ILE A 401 58.69 -51.34 11.02
N ALA A 402 57.72 -51.67 11.88
CA ALA A 402 56.81 -52.81 11.68
C ALA A 402 55.89 -52.65 10.46
N GLN A 403 55.57 -51.41 10.07
CA GLN A 403 54.79 -51.11 8.86
C GLN A 403 55.59 -51.27 7.56
N LEU A 404 56.94 -51.31 7.63
CA LEU A 404 57.84 -51.46 6.47
C LEU A 404 58.30 -52.93 6.37
N GLN A 405 57.39 -53.81 5.97
CA GLN A 405 57.61 -55.26 5.93
C GLN A 405 58.54 -55.67 4.77
N GLY A 406 59.79 -56.02 5.06
CA GLY A 406 60.77 -56.55 4.09
C GLY A 406 61.47 -57.84 4.55
N VAL A 407 62.20 -58.50 3.62
CA VAL A 407 62.86 -59.81 3.84
C VAL A 407 63.85 -59.78 5.01
N VAL A 408 64.51 -58.63 5.26
CA VAL A 408 65.47 -58.48 6.37
C VAL A 408 64.76 -58.26 7.72
N THR A 409 63.63 -57.56 7.75
CA THR A 409 62.81 -57.37 8.97
C THR A 409 62.03 -58.63 9.37
N ASP A 410 61.86 -59.59 8.46
CA ASP A 410 61.23 -60.89 8.74
C ASP A 410 62.05 -61.71 9.76
N VAL A 411 63.38 -61.54 9.75
CA VAL A 411 64.28 -62.10 10.77
C VAL A 411 64.00 -61.48 12.15
N CYS A 412 63.62 -60.21 12.27
CA CYS A 412 63.23 -59.67 13.58
C CYS A 412 61.80 -60.05 13.98
N MET A 413 60.90 -60.29 13.02
CA MET A 413 59.48 -60.59 13.26
C MET A 413 59.19 -62.07 13.55
N ARG A 414 60.04 -63.01 13.09
CA ARG A 414 59.86 -64.46 13.30
C ARG A 414 60.50 -65.01 14.58
N TYR A 415 61.27 -64.21 15.31
CA TYR A 415 62.11 -64.70 16.41
C TYR A 415 61.41 -64.84 17.78
N ASP A 416 60.09 -64.62 17.86
CA ASP A 416 59.26 -64.98 19.01
C ASP A 416 59.09 -66.52 19.17
N GLY A 417 59.58 -67.34 18.23
CA GLY A 417 59.41 -68.80 18.30
C GLY A 417 57.96 -69.28 18.14
N SER A 418 56.99 -68.35 18.07
CA SER A 418 55.57 -68.60 17.85
C SER A 418 55.15 -68.58 16.37
N GLY A 419 56.05 -68.20 15.47
CA GLY A 419 55.81 -68.17 14.02
C GLY A 419 54.74 -67.16 13.55
N ARG A 420 54.21 -66.30 14.42
CA ARG A 420 53.19 -65.29 14.08
C ARG A 420 53.78 -63.87 14.05
N ALA A 421 54.18 -63.42 12.86
CA ALA A 421 54.76 -62.09 12.63
C ALA A 421 53.90 -60.91 13.12
N GLY A 422 52.58 -61.09 13.26
CA GLY A 422 51.66 -60.01 13.68
C GLY A 422 51.72 -59.62 15.16
N VAL A 423 52.30 -60.45 16.04
CA VAL A 423 52.31 -60.17 17.49
C VAL A 423 53.37 -59.15 17.86
N VAL A 424 54.54 -59.22 17.21
CA VAL A 424 55.66 -58.31 17.45
C VAL A 424 55.39 -56.92 16.87
N ALA A 425 54.65 -56.85 15.76
CA ALA A 425 54.33 -55.59 15.08
C ALA A 425 53.53 -54.59 15.93
N ASN A 426 52.75 -55.05 16.90
CA ASN A 426 51.88 -54.21 17.75
C ASN A 426 52.47 -53.94 19.15
N MET A 427 53.71 -54.34 19.41
CA MET A 427 54.38 -54.10 20.69
C MET A 427 54.93 -52.67 20.79
N LYS A 428 55.01 -52.15 22.02
CA LYS A 428 55.73 -50.90 22.31
C LYS A 428 57.24 -51.12 22.35
N ASP A 429 58.04 -50.08 22.11
CA ASP A 429 59.51 -50.18 22.05
C ASP A 429 60.10 -50.80 23.34
N LYS A 430 59.51 -50.48 24.50
CA LYS A 430 59.91 -51.03 25.81
C LYS A 430 59.62 -52.52 25.98
N GLU A 431 58.54 -53.03 25.39
CA GLU A 431 58.17 -54.44 25.48
C GLU A 431 59.06 -55.28 24.57
N LEU A 432 59.30 -54.77 23.35
CA LEU A 432 60.21 -55.36 22.40
C LEU A 432 61.63 -55.51 22.98
N LYS A 433 62.14 -54.46 23.64
CA LYS A 433 63.45 -54.49 24.31
C LYS A 433 63.55 -55.62 25.34
N ARG A 434 62.51 -55.83 26.14
CA ARG A 434 62.49 -56.91 27.15
C ARG A 434 62.46 -58.31 26.53
N VAL A 435 61.79 -58.47 25.38
CA VAL A 435 61.79 -59.75 24.64
C VAL A 435 63.20 -60.07 24.15
N PHE A 436 63.91 -59.10 23.56
CA PHE A 436 65.30 -59.29 23.12
C PHE A 436 66.29 -59.53 24.27
N GLU A 437 66.11 -58.85 25.41
CA GLU A 437 66.91 -59.09 26.61
C GLU A 437 66.75 -60.52 27.17
N ARG A 438 65.52 -61.06 27.17
CA ARG A 438 65.25 -62.43 27.64
C ARG A 438 65.87 -63.51 26.76
N GLN A 439 66.03 -63.24 25.47
CA GLN A 439 66.64 -64.16 24.52
C GLN A 439 68.17 -64.07 24.46
N GLY A 440 68.80 -63.34 25.40
CA GLY A 440 70.26 -63.24 25.49
C GLY A 440 70.90 -62.35 24.42
N ARG A 441 70.09 -61.54 23.71
CA ARG A 441 70.52 -60.68 22.59
C ARG A 441 70.35 -59.21 22.92
N ASN A 442 71.10 -58.77 23.92
CA ASN A 442 71.07 -57.42 24.49
C ASN A 442 71.80 -56.35 23.65
N LYS A 443 72.35 -56.71 22.48
CA LYS A 443 73.22 -55.83 21.68
C LYS A 443 72.96 -55.89 20.17
N ILE A 444 71.71 -56.04 19.75
CA ILE A 444 71.35 -55.92 18.33
C ILE A 444 71.13 -54.43 17.99
N ARG A 445 71.87 -53.92 16.99
CA ARG A 445 71.60 -52.60 16.40
C ARG A 445 71.13 -52.78 14.96
N VAL A 446 69.97 -52.19 14.66
CA VAL A 446 69.41 -52.14 13.30
C VAL A 446 69.62 -50.73 12.76
N ARG A 447 70.27 -50.59 11.61
CA ARG A 447 70.46 -49.28 10.95
C ARG A 447 70.06 -49.37 9.49
N ILE A 448 69.56 -48.27 8.95
CA ILE A 448 69.40 -48.11 7.51
C ILE A 448 70.76 -47.80 6.88
N VAL A 449 71.14 -48.58 5.87
CA VAL A 449 72.33 -48.39 5.05
C VAL A 449 71.90 -48.31 3.58
N GLY A 450 72.49 -47.42 2.79
CA GLY A 450 72.21 -47.39 1.35
C GLY A 450 72.79 -48.63 0.67
N SER A 451 72.01 -49.32 -0.17
CA SER A 451 72.54 -50.35 -1.07
C SER A 451 73.53 -49.67 -2.01
N GLY A 452 74.73 -50.20 -2.16
CA GLY A 452 75.74 -49.69 -3.10
C GLY A 452 75.43 -49.95 -4.57
N ASP A 453 74.16 -50.21 -4.91
CA ASP A 453 73.67 -50.42 -6.28
C ASP A 453 72.96 -49.14 -6.76
N ASP A 454 73.08 -48.81 -8.05
CA ASP A 454 72.62 -47.56 -8.70
C ASP A 454 71.10 -47.29 -8.64
N GLU A 455 70.31 -48.12 -7.95
CA GLU A 455 68.86 -47.91 -7.73
C GLU A 455 68.49 -47.28 -6.37
N GLY A 456 69.47 -46.90 -5.53
CA GLY A 456 69.20 -46.08 -4.34
C GLY A 456 68.27 -46.74 -3.29
N ARG A 457 68.18 -48.07 -3.28
CA ARG A 457 67.40 -48.80 -2.29
C ARG A 457 68.05 -48.72 -0.91
N LEU A 458 67.27 -48.32 0.09
CA LEU A 458 67.65 -48.37 1.49
C LEU A 458 67.52 -49.81 1.99
N MET A 459 68.62 -50.39 2.46
CA MET A 459 68.65 -51.72 3.08
C MET A 459 68.85 -51.59 4.58
N TRP A 460 68.31 -52.54 5.33
CA TRP A 460 68.52 -52.60 6.77
C TRP A 460 69.72 -53.52 7.05
N GLU A 461 70.67 -53.02 7.83
CA GLU A 461 71.77 -53.83 8.37
C GLU A 461 71.46 -54.14 9.83
N VAL A 462 71.44 -55.43 10.18
CA VAL A 462 71.31 -55.92 11.55
C VAL A 462 72.69 -56.38 12.02
N LYS A 463 73.28 -55.67 12.97
CA LYS A 463 74.61 -55.99 13.50
C LYS A 463 74.50 -56.41 14.97
N ASP A 464 75.07 -57.57 15.29
CA ASP A 464 75.24 -58.03 16.67
C ASP A 464 76.56 -57.45 17.20
N VAL A 465 76.52 -56.63 18.25
CA VAL A 465 77.69 -55.86 18.72
C VAL A 465 78.55 -56.70 19.69
N SER A 466 78.76 -57.98 19.37
CA SER A 466 79.65 -58.89 20.09
C SER A 466 80.78 -59.49 19.23
N GLU A 467 80.96 -59.02 18.00
CA GLU A 467 82.21 -59.13 17.21
C GLU A 467 82.67 -57.76 16.69
#